data_AF-A0A8J8P874-F1
#
_entry.id   AF-A0A8J8P874-F1
#
_cell.length_a   1.000
_cell.length_b   1.000
_cell.length_c   1.000
_cell.angle_alpha   90.00
_cell.angle_beta   90.00
_cell.angle_gamma   90.00
#
_symmetry.space_group_name_H-M   'P 1'
#
loop_
_entity.id
_entity.type
_entity.pdbx_description
1 polymer ?
#
loop_
_entity_poly.entity_id
_entity_poly.type
_entity_poly.pdbx_seq_one_letter_code
_entity_poly.pdbx_strand_id
1 'polypeptide(L)'
;MRLGVATPGVSPATVRDCLADRGERISVVRASRCGRLGRSLESATTVILCIRRCAVSIHAAERVLDTVDRPRVCRVQVVDAATVPRWLRQRFECPVRASSQPQRVA
;
A
#
# COMPACT_ATOMS: atom_id res chain seq x y z
N MET A 1 5.96 -0.51 -14.75
CA MET A 1 5.83 0.69 -13.89
C MET A 1 5.44 0.27 -12.48
N ARG A 2 6.14 0.78 -11.45
CA ARG A 2 5.78 0.55 -10.04
C ARG A 2 4.81 1.63 -9.56
N LEU A 3 3.74 1.19 -8.91
CA LEU A 3 2.71 2.07 -8.36
C LEU A 3 2.57 1.86 -6.85
N GLY A 4 2.68 2.95 -6.10
CA GLY A 4 2.31 3.01 -4.69
C GLY A 4 0.87 3.46 -4.54
N VAL A 5 0.09 2.77 -3.70
CA VAL A 5 -1.27 3.17 -3.35
C VAL A 5 -1.26 3.66 -1.89
N ALA A 6 -1.55 4.94 -1.70
CA ALA A 6 -1.71 5.54 -0.38
C ALA A 6 -3.16 5.37 0.09
N THR A 7 -3.38 4.49 1.08
CA THR A 7 -4.70 4.35 1.72
C THR A 7 -4.97 5.49 2.72
N PRO A 8 -6.21 5.64 3.23
CA PRO A 8 -6.53 6.68 4.21
C PRO A 8 -5.58 6.66 5.42
N GLY A 9 -5.09 7.83 5.81
CA GLY A 9 -4.10 7.97 6.89
C GLY A 9 -2.65 7.73 6.45
N VAL A 10 -2.40 7.40 5.18
CA VAL A 10 -1.07 7.33 4.59
C VAL A 10 -0.87 8.49 3.62
N SER A 11 0.18 9.29 3.84
CA SER A 11 0.49 10.39 2.93
C SER A 11 1.25 9.88 1.69
N PRO A 12 1.12 10.52 0.51
CA PRO A 12 1.93 10.15 -0.66
C PRO A 12 3.43 10.31 -0.44
N ALA A 13 3.86 11.25 0.42
CA ALA A 13 5.26 11.40 0.80
C ALA A 13 5.76 10.15 1.53
N THR A 14 5.01 9.70 2.55
CA THR A 14 5.29 8.45 3.28
C THR A 14 5.40 7.24 2.35
N VAL A 15 4.54 7.16 1.32
CA VAL A 15 4.64 6.08 0.32
C VAL A 15 5.94 6.17 -0.47
N ARG A 16 6.34 7.36 -0.93
CA ARG A 16 7.60 7.53 -1.66
C ARG A 16 8.79 7.19 -0.78
N ASP A 17 8.82 7.68 0.46
CA ASP A 17 9.92 7.43 1.39
C ASP A 17 10.03 5.94 1.73
N CYS A 18 8.89 5.28 2.00
CA CYS A 18 8.84 3.86 2.31
C CYS A 18 9.25 2.97 1.14
N LEU A 19 9.03 3.43 -0.10
CA LEU A 19 9.31 2.68 -1.32
C LEU A 19 10.50 3.23 -2.10
N ALA A 20 11.27 4.14 -1.51
CA ALA A 20 12.48 4.72 -2.11
C ALA A 20 13.59 3.66 -2.20
N ASP A 21 13.42 2.68 -3.09
CA ASP A 21 14.43 1.70 -3.44
C ASP A 21 15.14 2.13 -4.73
N ARG A 22 16.46 2.29 -4.61
CA ARG A 22 17.50 2.40 -5.66
C ARG A 22 17.04 2.93 -7.04
N GLY A 23 16.55 4.16 -7.10
CA GLY A 23 16.49 4.95 -8.34
C GLY A 23 15.30 4.68 -9.26
N GLU A 24 14.35 3.83 -8.88
CA GLU A 24 13.12 3.62 -9.66
C GLU A 24 12.07 4.70 -9.35
N ARG A 25 11.55 5.37 -10.39
CA ARG A 25 10.48 6.35 -10.24
C ARG A 25 9.15 5.66 -9.94
N ILE A 26 8.62 5.89 -8.74
CA ILE A 26 7.32 5.37 -8.30
C ILE A 26 6.25 6.44 -8.45
N SER A 27 5.16 6.11 -9.14
CA SER A 27 3.96 6.94 -9.09
C SER A 27 3.13 6.56 -7.89
N VAL A 28 2.52 7.56 -7.24
CA VAL A 28 1.67 7.36 -6.08
C VAL A 28 0.26 7.82 -6.40
N VAL A 29 -0.71 6.96 -6.13
CA VAL A 29 -2.14 7.28 -6.19
C VAL A 29 -2.75 7.20 -4.81
N ARG A 30 -3.80 7.99 -4.55
CA ARG A 30 -4.56 7.92 -3.31
C ARG A 30 -5.77 7.01 -3.50
N ALA A 31 -6.01 6.15 -2.53
CA ALA A 31 -7.27 5.43 -2.39
C ALA A 31 -8.20 6.21 -1.45
N SER A 32 -9.49 6.23 -1.80
CA SER A 32 -10.52 6.75 -0.91
C SER A 32 -10.76 5.81 0.28
N ARG A 33 -11.63 6.22 1.21
CA ARG A 33 -12.06 5.37 2.34
C ARG A 33 -12.75 4.08 1.91
N CYS A 34 -13.36 4.06 0.72
CA CYS A 34 -14.00 2.89 0.14
C CYS A 34 -13.13 2.16 -0.89
N GLY A 35 -11.82 2.47 -0.93
CA GLY A 35 -10.86 1.83 -1.84
C GLY A 35 -10.99 2.22 -3.30
N ARG A 36 -11.68 3.31 -3.63
CA ARG A 36 -11.72 3.83 -5.00
C ARG A 36 -10.41 4.54 -5.33
N LEU A 37 -9.91 4.28 -6.53
CA LEU A 37 -8.73 4.94 -7.07
C LEU A 37 -9.17 6.00 -8.08
N GLY A 38 -8.53 7.17 -8.05
CA GLY A 38 -8.80 8.24 -9.02
C GLY A 38 -8.19 8.01 -10.41
N ARG A 39 -7.50 6.87 -10.62
CA ARG A 39 -6.85 6.50 -11.89
C ARG A 39 -6.87 4.99 -12.06
N SER A 40 -6.90 4.54 -13.31
CA SER A 40 -6.78 3.12 -13.64
C SER A 40 -5.41 2.57 -13.26
N LEU A 41 -5.38 1.29 -12.87
CA LEU A 41 -4.18 0.53 -12.54
C LEU A 41 -3.57 -0.19 -13.76
N GLU A 42 -4.17 -0.04 -14.95
CA GLU A 42 -3.89 -0.88 -16.12
C GLU A 42 -2.42 -0.95 -16.54
N SER A 43 -1.69 0.15 -16.43
CA SER A 43 -0.28 0.24 -16.81
C SER A 43 0.71 -0.16 -15.70
N ALA A 44 0.22 -0.47 -14.49
CA ALA A 44 1.06 -0.83 -13.36
C ALA A 44 1.42 -2.33 -13.40
N THR A 45 2.71 -2.63 -13.47
CA THR A 45 3.24 -4.00 -13.42
C THR A 45 3.41 -4.49 -11.97
N THR A 46 3.58 -3.55 -11.05
CA THR A 46 3.72 -3.80 -9.62
C THR A 46 2.89 -2.80 -8.86
N VAL A 47 2.02 -3.29 -7.97
CA VAL A 47 1.17 -2.47 -7.11
C VAL A 47 1.56 -2.73 -5.66
N ILE A 48 1.88 -1.68 -4.93
CA ILE A 48 2.27 -1.74 -3.53
C ILE A 48 1.27 -0.90 -2.74
N LEU A 49 0.42 -1.55 -1.93
CA LEU A 49 -0.55 -0.87 -1.10
C LEU A 49 0.08 -0.50 0.23
N CYS A 50 0.20 0.80 0.50
CA CYS A 50 0.70 1.29 1.77
C CYS A 50 -0.46 1.53 2.73
N ILE A 51 -0.40 0.88 3.90
CA ILE A 51 -1.45 0.91 4.92
C ILE A 51 -0.92 1.29 6.30
N ARG A 52 -1.82 1.83 7.13
CA ARG A 52 -1.68 1.88 8.58
C ARG A 52 -2.48 0.75 9.23
N ARG A 53 -2.15 0.40 10.46
CA ARG A 53 -2.90 -0.57 11.30
C ARG A 53 -4.19 0.04 11.87
N CYS A 54 -5.00 0.68 11.01
CA CYS A 54 -6.33 1.16 11.38
C CYS A 54 -7.39 0.56 10.44
N ALA A 55 -8.60 0.34 10.96
CA ALA A 55 -9.67 -0.35 10.24
C ALA A 55 -9.99 0.29 8.88
N VAL A 56 -9.99 1.62 8.80
CA VAL A 56 -10.27 2.36 7.56
C VAL A 56 -9.21 2.11 6.48
N SER A 57 -7.93 2.10 6.87
CA SER A 57 -6.81 1.88 5.94
C SER A 57 -6.79 0.43 5.44
N ILE A 58 -7.03 -0.52 6.34
CA ILE A 58 -7.13 -1.95 6.01
C ILE A 58 -8.31 -2.21 5.08
N HIS A 59 -9.50 -1.69 5.40
CA HIS A 59 -10.68 -1.85 4.57
C HIS A 59 -10.49 -1.26 3.17
N ALA A 60 -9.91 -0.05 3.07
CA ALA A 60 -9.61 0.54 1.78
C ALA A 60 -8.63 -0.32 0.96
N ALA A 61 -7.65 -0.96 1.60
CA ALA A 61 -6.72 -1.85 0.91
C ALA A 61 -7.40 -3.11 0.37
N GLU A 62 -8.30 -3.74 1.13
CA GLU A 62 -9.10 -4.87 0.66
C GLU A 62 -9.90 -4.49 -0.58
N ARG A 63 -10.61 -3.36 -0.52
CA ARG A 63 -11.41 -2.86 -1.64
C ARG A 63 -10.58 -2.52 -2.87
N VAL A 64 -9.35 -2.04 -2.70
CA VAL A 64 -8.44 -1.83 -3.84
C VAL A 64 -8.01 -3.18 -4.42
N LEU A 65 -7.65 -4.16 -3.57
CA LEU A 65 -7.23 -5.48 -4.04
C LEU A 65 -8.32 -6.20 -4.83
N ASP A 66 -9.59 -6.05 -4.43
CA ASP A 66 -10.76 -6.57 -5.17
C ASP A 66 -10.85 -6.03 -6.61
N THR A 67 -10.24 -4.86 -6.87
CA THR A 67 -10.24 -4.20 -8.20
C THR A 67 -8.99 -4.46 -9.03
N VAL A 68 -8.00 -5.15 -8.46
CA VAL A 68 -6.75 -5.49 -9.16
C VAL A 68 -6.92 -6.83 -9.84
N ASP A 69 -7.16 -6.83 -11.15
CA ASP A 69 -7.14 -8.05 -11.95
C ASP A 69 -5.75 -8.73 -11.92
N ARG A 70 -5.75 -10.07 -11.76
CA ARG A 70 -4.53 -10.91 -11.77
C ARG A 70 -3.95 -11.06 -13.20
N PRO A 71 -2.64 -11.33 -13.41
CA PRO A 71 -1.54 -11.47 -12.45
C PRO A 71 -0.61 -10.25 -12.48
N ARG A 72 -0.89 -9.25 -11.63
CA ARG A 72 0.05 -8.17 -11.30
C ARG A 72 0.77 -8.52 -10.00
N VAL A 73 2.05 -8.19 -9.89
CA VAL A 73 2.77 -8.35 -8.62
C VAL A 73 2.15 -7.38 -7.62
N CYS A 74 1.46 -7.91 -6.61
CA CYS A 74 0.80 -7.12 -5.58
C CYS A 74 1.38 -7.44 -4.20
N ARG A 75 1.56 -6.41 -3.37
CA ARG A 75 1.94 -6.58 -1.96
C ARG A 75 1.36 -5.46 -1.10
N VAL A 76 1.17 -5.75 0.18
CA VAL A 76 0.79 -4.77 1.21
C VAL A 76 2.01 -4.37 2.03
N GLN A 77 2.14 -3.08 2.30
CA GLN A 77 3.22 -2.46 3.06
C GLN A 77 2.63 -1.70 4.25
N VAL A 78 2.92 -2.17 5.46
CA VAL A 78 2.45 -1.56 6.72
C VAL A 78 3.45 -0.48 7.13
N VAL A 79 3.02 0.79 7.13
CA VAL A 79 3.92 1.95 7.31
C VAL A 79 4.03 2.46 8.75
N ASP A 80 3.31 1.83 9.69
CA ASP A 80 3.23 2.21 11.11
C ASP A 80 3.56 1.03 12.03
N ALA A 81 4.33 0.07 11.53
CA ALA A 81 4.73 -1.11 12.27
C ALA A 81 6.13 -1.57 11.86
N ALA A 82 6.97 -1.90 12.84
CA ALA A 82 8.28 -2.52 12.62
C ALA A 82 8.14 -4.02 12.27
N THR A 83 7.07 -4.67 12.72
CA THR A 83 6.74 -6.06 12.43
C THR A 83 5.28 -6.18 12.00
N VAL A 84 4.97 -7.18 11.16
CA VAL A 84 3.60 -7.42 10.69
C VAL A 84 2.92 -8.43 11.62
N PRO A 85 1.80 -8.06 12.27
CA PRO A 85 1.01 -9.00 13.07
C PRO A 85 0.51 -10.18 12.23
N ARG A 86 0.42 -11.38 12.84
CA ARG A 86 -0.01 -12.61 12.14
C ARG A 86 -1.39 -12.47 11.50
N TRP A 87 -2.36 -11.91 12.23
CA TRP A 87 -3.73 -11.73 11.74
C TRP A 87 -3.78 -10.88 10.47
N LEU A 88 -2.89 -9.89 10.35
CA LEU A 88 -2.84 -9.01 9.19
C LEU A 88 -2.26 -9.73 7.96
N ARG A 89 -1.30 -10.65 8.17
CA ARG A 89 -0.80 -11.55 7.10
C ARG A 89 -1.88 -12.51 6.60
N GLN A 90 -2.73 -12.99 7.50
CA GLN A 90 -3.83 -13.91 7.16
C GLN A 90 -5.00 -13.20 6.47
N ARG A 91 -5.10 -11.88 6.61
CA ARG A 91 -6.19 -11.08 6.06
C ARG A 91 -6.05 -10.80 4.57
N PHE A 92 -4.82 -10.78 4.04
CA PHE A 92 -4.56 -10.49 2.63
C PHE A 92 -4.02 -11.72 1.91
N GLU A 93 -4.49 -11.98 0.69
CA GLU A 93 -3.98 -13.06 -0.16
C GLU A 93 -2.59 -12.77 -0.76
N CYS A 94 -2.07 -11.56 -0.58
CA CYS A 94 -0.78 -11.13 -1.10
C CYS A 94 0.24 -10.88 0.03
N PRO A 95 1.55 -10.88 -0.28
CA PRO A 95 2.58 -10.67 0.74
C PRO A 95 2.40 -9.35 1.50
N VAL A 96 2.48 -9.43 2.84
CA VAL A 96 2.40 -8.26 3.74
C VAL A 96 3.76 -8.01 4.39
N ARG A 97 4.30 -6.80 4.25
CA ARG A 97 5.61 -6.39 4.79
C ARG A 97 5.47 -5.19 5.73
N ALA A 98 6.35 -5.13 6.72
CA ALA A 98 6.49 -3.97 7.61
C ALA A 98 7.49 -2.98 6.99
N SER A 99 7.29 -1.68 7.22
CA SER A 99 8.27 -0.68 6.81
C SER A 99 9.37 -0.62 7.86
N SER A 100 10.62 -0.76 7.42
CA SER A 100 11.79 -0.64 8.31
C SER A 100 11.96 0.76 8.90
N GLN A 101 11.24 1.76 8.38
CA GLN A 101 11.29 3.13 8.88
C GLN A 101 10.31 3.32 10.05
N PRO A 102 10.81 3.66 11.26
CA PRO A 102 9.95 4.19 12.31
C PRO A 102 9.36 5.53 11.82
N GLN A 103 8.06 5.71 12.02
CA GLN A 103 7.44 7.00 11.75
C GLN A 103 8.13 8.07 12.60
N ARG A 104 8.73 9.07 11.95
CA ARG A 104 8.96 10.36 12.61
C ARG A 104 7.57 10.90 12.92
N VAL A 105 7.19 10.81 14.19
CA VAL A 105 6.08 11.57 14.75
C VAL A 105 6.47 13.04 14.57
N ALA A 106 5.68 13.78 13.80
CA ALA A 106 5.79 15.24 13.72
C ALA A 106 5.26 15.85 15.01
#